data_AF-A0A3M2TUB0-F1
#
_entry.id   AF-A0A3M2TUB0-F1
#
_cell.length_a   1.000
_cell.length_b   1.000
_cell.length_c   1.000
_cell.angle_alpha   90.00
_cell.angle_beta   90.00
_cell.angle_gamma   90.00
#
_symmetry.space_group_name_H-M   'P 1'
#
loop_
_entity.id
_entity.type
_entity.pdbx_description
1 polymer ?
#
loop_
_entity_poly.entity_id
_entity_poly.type
_entity_poly.pdbx_seq_one_letter_code
_entity_poly.pdbx_strand_id
1 'polypeptide(L)' 'MLRLSSLYRFPLKSCKAEALQHASFDRLGLAGDRRWMLVDESNGRFFTQRALPQMSRLS' A
#
# COMPACT_ATOMS: atom_id res chain seq x y z
N MET A 1 -24.81 13.35 8.74
CA MET A 1 -23.47 13.54 9.34
C MET A 1 -22.55 12.47 8.76
N LEU A 2 -21.31 12.80 8.39
CA LEU A 2 -20.35 11.81 7.87
C LEU A 2 -19.58 11.16 9.02
N ARG A 3 -19.35 9.85 8.93
CA ARG A 3 -18.54 9.08 9.89
C ARG A 3 -17.49 8.29 9.13
N LEU A 4 -16.25 8.31 9.63
CA LEU A 4 -15.18 7.45 9.13
C LEU A 4 -15.53 5.98 9.37
N SER A 5 -15.65 5.20 8.30
CA SER A 5 -16.05 3.79 8.38
C SER A 5 -14.88 2.86 8.67
N SER A 6 -13.71 3.15 8.11
CA SER A 6 -12.52 2.31 8.19
C SER A 6 -11.27 3.05 7.75
N LEU A 7 -10.11 2.56 8.17
CA LEU A 7 -8.79 3.03 7.76
C LEU A 7 -7.98 1.87 7.22
N TYR A 8 -7.28 2.10 6.11
CA TYR A 8 -6.41 1.11 5.49
C TYR A 8 -5.08 1.72 5.12
N ARG A 9 -4.00 0.97 5.37
CA ARG A 9 -2.65 1.27 4.92
C ARG A 9 -2.18 0.19 3.94
N PHE A 10 -1.44 0.60 2.92
CA PHE A 10 -0.83 -0.29 1.92
C PHE A 10 0.68 -0.03 1.90
N PRO A 11 1.46 -0.65 2.81
CA PRO A 11 2.89 -0.35 2.93
C PRO A 11 3.66 -0.55 1.62
N LEU A 12 3.33 -1.63 0.90
CA LEU A 12 3.85 -1.98 -0.42
C LEU A 12 2.81 -1.68 -1.51
N LYS A 13 3.24 -0.95 -2.55
CA LYS A 13 2.42 -0.65 -3.73
C LYS A 13 1.83 -1.93 -4.31
N SER A 14 0.52 -1.91 -4.56
CA SER A 14 -0.24 -3.01 -5.18
C SER A 14 -0.43 -4.29 -4.35
N CYS A 15 -0.07 -4.27 -3.06
CA CYS A 15 -0.24 -5.41 -2.16
C CYS A 15 -1.48 -5.28 -1.24
N LYS A 16 -1.64 -6.23 -0.32
CA LYS A 16 -2.79 -6.30 0.59
C LYS A 16 -2.85 -5.07 1.50
N ALA A 17 -4.06 -4.66 1.85
CA ALA A 17 -4.31 -3.63 2.86
C ALA A 17 -4.08 -4.17 4.28
N GLU A 18 -3.51 -3.34 5.13
CA GLU A 18 -3.55 -3.45 6.58
C GLU A 18 -4.71 -2.59 7.11
N ALA A 19 -5.62 -3.20 7.88
CA ALA A 19 -6.69 -2.47 8.54
C ALA A 19 -6.18 -1.80 9.81
N LEU A 20 -6.52 -0.52 10.00
CA LEU A 20 -6.04 0.28 11.14
C LEU A 20 -7.20 0.74 12.02
N GLN A 21 -6.94 0.80 13.33
CA GLN A 21 -7.83 1.47 14.30
C GLN A 21 -7.55 2.97 14.41
N HIS A 22 -6.28 3.36 14.24
CA HIS A 22 -5.80 4.73 14.33
C HIS A 22 -4.78 4.99 13.23
N ALA A 23 -4.64 6.25 12.82
CA ALA A 23 -3.74 6.68 11.76
C ALA A 23 -2.99 7.95 12.18
N SER A 24 -1.70 7.99 11.88
CA SER A 24 -0.88 9.20 11.96
C SER A 24 -0.54 9.68 10.55
N PHE A 25 -0.38 10.99 10.38
CA PHE A 25 -0.09 11.59 9.08
C PHE A 25 1.19 12.40 9.15
N ASP A 26 1.97 12.32 8.08
CA ASP A 26 3.12 13.17 7.81
C ASP A 26 2.90 13.99 6.53
N ARG A 27 3.90 14.76 6.10
CA ARG A 27 3.83 15.59 4.87
C ARG A 27 3.57 14.79 3.59
N LEU A 28 3.77 13.47 3.63
CA LEU A 28 3.64 12.55 2.51
C LEU A 28 2.41 11.64 2.66
N GLY A 29 1.49 11.93 3.59
CA GLY A 29 0.22 11.22 3.78
C GLY A 29 0.16 10.33 5.02
N LEU A 30 -0.64 9.26 4.96
CA LEU A 30 -0.75 8.28 6.04
C LEU A 30 0.64 7.67 6.30
N ALA A 31 1.09 7.70 7.56
CA ALA A 31 2.42 7.27 7.93
C ALA A 31 2.67 5.80 7.53
N GLY A 32 3.69 5.60 6.70
CA GLY A 32 4.07 4.29 6.16
C GLY A 32 3.24 3.80 4.96
N ASP A 33 2.26 4.57 4.48
CA ASP A 33 1.47 4.19 3.31
C ASP A 33 2.29 4.33 2.02
N ARG A 34 2.30 3.26 1.21
CA ARG A 34 2.91 3.18 -0.14
C ARG A 34 4.37 3.62 -0.17
N ARG A 35 5.12 3.32 0.89
CA ARG A 35 6.55 3.64 1.01
C ARG A 35 7.44 2.64 0.28
N TRP A 36 6.92 1.47 -0.06
CA TRP A 36 7.64 0.43 -0.79
C TRP A 36 7.03 0.17 -2.16
N MET A 37 7.90 -0.25 -3.09
CA MET A 37 7.52 -0.70 -4.42
C MET A 37 8.39 -1.89 -4.80
N LEU A 38 7.76 -2.95 -5.31
CA LEU A 38 8.48 -4.10 -5.84
C LEU A 38 9.00 -3.76 -7.24
N VAL A 39 10.30 -3.93 -7.43
CA VAL A 39 10.99 -3.71 -8.68
C VAL A 39 11.78 -4.95 -9.06
N ASP A 40 11.91 -5.18 -10.36
CA ASP A 40 12.85 -6.14 -10.91
C ASP A 40 14.28 -5.63 -10.67
N GLU A 41 15.13 -6.46 -10.08
CA GLU A 41 16.50 -6.07 -9.73
C GLU A 41 17.36 -5.80 -10.97
N SER A 42 17.16 -6.55 -12.05
CA SER A 42 18.01 -6.48 -13.25
C SER A 42 17.81 -5.20 -14.07
N ASN A 43 16.59 -4.65 -14.04
CA ASN A 43 16.20 -3.55 -14.94
C ASN A 43 15.42 -2.43 -14.25
N GLY A 44 15.13 -2.54 -12.95
CA GLY A 44 14.43 -1.53 -12.16
C GLY A 44 12.94 -1.38 -12.50
N ARG A 45 12.37 -2.23 -13.36
CA ARG A 45 10.96 -2.16 -13.75
C ARG A 45 10.08 -2.49 -12.56
N PHE A 46 9.12 -1.61 -12.28
CA PHE A 46 8.16 -1.83 -11.21
C PHE A 46 7.06 -2.81 -11.60
N PHE A 47 6.56 -3.52 -10.61
CA PHE A 47 5.39 -4.37 -10.73
C PHE A 47 4.12 -3.68 -10.22
N THR A 48 2.98 -4.08 -10.78
CA THR A 48 1.65 -3.66 -10.30
C THR A 48 0.73 -4.86 -10.26
N GLN A 49 -0.36 -4.75 -9.50
CA GLN A 49 -1.38 -5.81 -9.43
C GLN A 49 -2.02 -6.12 -10.80
N ARG A 50 -2.09 -5.14 -11.73
CA ARG A 50 -2.58 -5.38 -13.09
C ARG A 50 -1.69 -6.32 -13.88
N ALA A 51 -0.37 -6.24 -13.67
CA ALA A 51 0.61 -7.10 -14.32
C ALA A 51 0.79 -8.43 -13.56
N LEU A 52 0.77 -8.39 -12.22
CA LEU A 52 0.90 -9.54 -11.33
C LEU A 52 -0.27 -9.59 -10.33
N PRO A 53 -1.43 -10.17 -10.69
CA PRO A 53 -2.63 -10.16 -9.84
C PRO A 53 -2.43 -10.79 -8.44
N GLN A 54 -1.44 -11.67 -8.31
CA GLN A 54 -1.09 -12.35 -7.06
C GLN A 54 -0.55 -11.39 -5.98
N MET A 55 -0.07 -10.21 -6.37
CA MET A 55 0.45 -9.21 -5.42
C MET A 55 -0.54 -8.86 -4.31
N SER A 56 -1.86 -8.94 -4.56
CA SER A 56 -2.89 -8.66 -3.55
C SER A 56 -2.95 -9.64 -2.38
N ARG A 57 -2.19 -10.74 -2.45
CA ARG A 57 -2.11 -11.75 -1.40
C ARG A 57 -0.89 -11.56 -0.50
N LEU A 58 0.02 -10.67 -0.87
CA LEU A 58 1.23 -10.37 -0.11
C LEU A 58 0.89 -9.39 1.02
N SER A 59 1.27 -9.77 2.24
CA SER A 59 1.10 -8.99 3.49
C SER A 59 2.43 -8.47 3.99
#